data_AF-I2GB90-F1
#
_entry.id   AF-I2GB90-F1
#
_cell.length_a   1.000
_cell.length_b   1.000
_cell.length_c   1.000
_cell.angle_alpha   90.00
_cell.angle_beta   90.00
_cell.angle_gamma   90.00
#
_symmetry.space_group_name_H-M   'P 1'
#
loop_
_entity.id
_entity.type
_entity.pdbx_description
1 polymer ?
#
loop_
_entity_poly.entity_id
_entity_poly.type
_entity_poly.pdbx_seq_one_letter_code
_entity_poly.pdbx_strand_id
1 'polypeptide(L)'
;MQQVIDGQRQAIHAFRPEIPATALDERATAMRVGFYGTTRMFDKYRALVVPEAKRLMATPVDIIRKKDEANFNQFDSTQPDSVKHTGDYKQMAAMMKTAEAMQTATQLNNLAWSYYENLTDKTDLNQALAWSARSLELQRNGSFMDTYAHLLYKLGRKNEAVKVQQEAIALEKKAGNDTTLLEQALASMK
;
A
#
# COMPACT_ATOMS: atom_id res chain seq x y z
N MET A 1 4.49 26.62 6.08
CA MET A 1 4.16 25.18 6.30
C MET A 1 5.43 24.40 6.65
N GLN A 2 6.52 24.55 5.89
CA GLN A 2 7.82 23.94 6.18
C GLN A 2 8.35 24.24 7.60
N GLN A 3 8.32 25.50 8.04
CA GLN A 3 8.77 25.91 9.38
C GLN A 3 8.02 25.24 10.55
N VAL A 4 6.74 24.89 10.39
CA VAL A 4 5.95 24.21 11.43
C VAL A 4 6.32 22.72 11.49
N ILE A 5 6.60 22.13 10.34
CA ILE A 5 7.05 20.73 10.21
C ILE A 5 8.45 20.59 10.83
N ASP A 6 9.35 21.52 10.50
CA ASP A 6 10.72 21.54 11.03
C ASP A 6 10.73 21.73 12.56
N GLY A 7 9.83 22.56 13.10
CA GLY A 7 9.67 22.76 14.54
C GLY A 7 9.14 21.53 15.29
N GLN A 8 8.16 20.83 14.72
CA GLN A 8 7.65 19.57 15.30
C GLN A 8 8.71 18.45 15.24
N ARG A 9 9.50 18.41 14.17
CA ARG A 9 10.61 17.46 14.00
C ARG A 9 11.70 17.66 15.04
N GLN A 10 12.11 18.91 15.27
CA GLN A 10 13.10 19.27 16.29
C GLN A 10 12.61 18.95 17.71
N ALA A 11 11.35 19.22 18.02
CA ALA A 11 10.77 18.94 19.34
C ALA A 11 10.70 17.44 19.65
N ILE A 12 10.32 16.60 18.69
CA ILE A 12 10.20 15.16 18.92
C ILE A 12 11.58 14.47 18.95
N HIS A 13 12.52 14.87 18.08
CA HIS A 13 13.89 14.35 18.13
C HIS A 13 14.62 14.72 19.44
N ALA A 14 14.33 15.89 20.02
CA ALA A 14 14.88 16.28 21.32
C ALA A 14 14.40 15.38 22.48
N PHE A 15 13.22 14.77 22.36
CA PHE A 15 12.64 13.88 23.37
C PHE A 15 12.88 12.37 23.11
N ARG A 16 13.14 11.99 21.85
CA ARG A 16 13.28 10.60 21.38
C ARG A 16 14.39 10.49 20.30
N PRO A 17 15.66 10.75 20.64
CA PRO A 17 16.77 10.73 19.67
C PRO A 17 17.03 9.35 19.05
N GLU A 18 16.54 8.28 19.68
CA GLU A 18 16.61 6.91 19.18
C GLU A 18 15.71 6.64 17.96
N ILE A 19 14.75 7.52 17.66
CA ILE A 19 13.85 7.37 16.52
C ILE A 19 14.43 8.15 15.33
N PRO A 20 14.73 7.51 14.19
CA PRO A 20 15.20 8.19 13.00
C PRO A 20 14.27 9.33 12.60
N ALA A 21 14.84 10.49 12.23
CA ALA A 21 14.07 11.68 11.87
C ALA A 21 13.07 11.42 10.72
N THR A 22 13.37 10.48 9.83
CA THR A 22 12.48 10.00 8.77
C THR A 22 11.24 9.29 9.33
N ALA A 23 11.41 8.40 10.31
CA ALA A 23 10.30 7.71 10.96
C ALA A 23 9.42 8.67 11.78
N LEU A 24 9.99 9.76 12.30
CA LEU A 24 9.24 10.84 12.95
C LEU A 24 8.40 11.64 11.95
N ASP A 25 8.96 11.96 10.77
CA ASP A 25 8.24 12.65 9.71
C ASP A 25 7.11 11.79 9.13
N GLU A 26 7.33 10.49 8.97
CA GLU A 26 6.31 9.53 8.52
C GLU A 26 5.16 9.47 9.51
N ARG A 27 5.45 9.34 10.82
CA ARG A 27 4.44 9.37 11.88
C ARG A 27 3.66 10.68 11.93
N ALA A 28 4.36 11.82 11.85
CA ALA A 28 3.72 13.14 11.82
C ALA A 28 2.87 13.34 10.55
N THR A 29 3.29 12.75 9.43
CA THR A 29 2.51 12.76 8.17
C THR A 29 1.26 11.91 8.30
N ALA A 30 1.36 10.69 8.84
CA ALA A 30 0.21 9.82 9.08
C ALA A 30 -0.83 10.49 10.02
N MET A 31 -0.37 11.14 11.10
CA MET A 31 -1.25 11.90 12.00
C MET A 31 -1.95 13.06 11.28
N ARG A 32 -1.24 13.79 10.41
CA ARG A 32 -1.81 14.90 9.64
C ARG A 32 -2.81 14.43 8.59
N VAL A 33 -2.52 13.33 7.90
CA VAL A 33 -3.42 12.68 6.94
C VAL A 33 -4.72 12.28 7.64
N GLY A 34 -4.63 11.59 8.79
CA GLY A 34 -5.79 11.23 9.59
C GLY A 34 -6.58 12.47 10.05
N PHE A 35 -5.91 13.46 10.64
CA PHE A 35 -6.54 14.70 11.08
C PHE A 35 -7.25 15.44 9.95
N TYR A 36 -6.62 15.62 8.78
CA TYR A 36 -7.23 16.31 7.64
C TYR A 36 -8.38 15.51 7.02
N GLY A 37 -8.32 14.17 7.04
CA GLY A 37 -9.44 13.32 6.66
C GLY A 37 -10.64 13.53 7.57
N THR A 38 -10.46 13.40 8.88
CA THR A 38 -11.52 13.56 9.88
C THR A 38 -12.12 14.97 9.90
N THR A 39 -11.28 15.99 9.76
CA THR A 39 -11.71 17.40 9.73
C THR A 39 -12.14 17.90 8.35
N ARG A 40 -12.18 17.00 7.35
CA ARG A 40 -12.58 17.31 5.96
C ARG A 40 -11.76 18.42 5.31
N MET A 41 -10.50 18.59 5.71
CA MET A 41 -9.55 19.52 5.11
C MET A 41 -8.94 18.92 3.84
N PHE A 42 -9.77 18.62 2.85
CA PHE A 42 -9.40 17.79 1.70
C PHE A 42 -8.27 18.38 0.86
N ASP A 43 -8.15 19.71 0.74
CA ASP A 43 -7.05 20.32 0.00
C ASP A 43 -5.69 20.07 0.67
N LYS A 44 -5.64 20.13 2.00
CA LYS A 44 -4.43 19.83 2.77
C LYS A 44 -4.12 18.34 2.75
N TYR A 45 -5.15 17.51 2.78
CA TYR A 45 -5.03 16.07 2.63
C TYR A 45 -4.41 15.70 1.27
N ARG A 46 -4.96 16.23 0.16
CA ARG A 46 -4.42 16.04 -1.20
C ARG A 46 -2.98 16.52 -1.33
N ALA A 47 -2.65 17.68 -0.76
CA ALA A 47 -1.31 18.25 -0.82
C ALA A 47 -0.24 17.36 -0.14
N LEU A 48 -0.62 16.48 0.79
CA LEU A 48 0.29 15.52 1.41
C LEU A 48 0.38 14.20 0.63
N VAL A 49 -0.75 13.68 0.14
CA VAL A 49 -0.81 12.33 -0.45
C VAL A 49 -0.37 12.31 -1.92
N VAL A 50 -0.81 13.29 -2.72
CA VAL A 50 -0.60 13.27 -4.18
C VAL A 50 0.88 13.26 -4.58
N PRO A 51 1.78 14.06 -3.96
CA PRO A 51 3.20 14.02 -4.31
C PRO A 51 3.84 12.65 -4.08
N GLU A 52 3.47 11.99 -2.98
CA GLU A 52 4.00 10.66 -2.65
C GLU A 52 3.48 9.59 -3.60
N ALA A 53 2.17 9.61 -3.89
CA ALA A 53 1.60 8.72 -4.89
C ALA A 53 2.26 8.93 -6.26
N LYS A 54 2.52 10.18 -6.66
CA LYS A 54 3.22 10.50 -7.92
C LYS A 54 4.63 9.92 -7.95
N ARG A 55 5.38 9.99 -6.84
CA ARG A 55 6.73 9.41 -6.71
C ARG A 55 6.69 7.89 -6.89
N LEU A 56 5.75 7.21 -6.24
CA LEU A 56 5.58 5.76 -6.32
C LEU A 56 5.15 5.32 -7.73
N MET A 57 4.18 6.01 -8.32
CA MET A 57 3.66 5.73 -9.67
C MET A 57 4.71 5.95 -10.77
N ALA A 58 5.65 6.88 -10.57
CA ALA A 58 6.67 7.22 -11.56
C ALA A 58 7.75 6.14 -11.72
N THR A 59 7.89 5.21 -10.76
CA THR A 59 8.91 4.16 -10.84
C THR A 59 8.41 3.00 -11.73
N PRO A 60 9.11 2.67 -12.83
CA PRO A 60 8.72 1.56 -13.70
C PRO A 60 8.76 0.20 -12.99
N VAL A 61 7.93 -0.76 -13.44
CA VAL A 61 7.87 -2.10 -12.83
C VAL A 61 9.21 -2.82 -12.94
N ASP A 62 9.85 -2.76 -14.12
CA ASP A 62 11.10 -3.45 -14.37
C ASP A 62 12.23 -2.94 -13.47
N ILE A 63 12.23 -1.64 -13.15
CA ILE A 63 13.19 -1.07 -12.20
C ILE A 63 12.96 -1.61 -10.79
N ILE A 64 11.71 -1.73 -10.34
CA ILE A 64 11.37 -2.33 -9.04
C ILE A 64 11.80 -3.80 -9.02
N ARG A 65 11.51 -4.56 -10.08
CA ARG A 65 11.88 -5.98 -10.18
C ARG A 65 13.38 -6.20 -10.22
N LYS A 66 14.13 -5.33 -10.90
CA LYS A 66 15.60 -5.38 -10.88
C LYS A 66 16.16 -5.16 -9.47
N LYS A 67 15.53 -4.29 -8.67
CA LYS A 67 15.91 -4.11 -7.27
C LYS A 67 15.58 -5.35 -6.43
N ASP A 68 14.39 -5.91 -6.60
CA ASP A 68 14.01 -7.19 -5.95
C ASP A 68 15.04 -8.29 -6.26
N GLU A 69 15.41 -8.43 -7.53
CA GLU A 69 16.40 -9.41 -7.98
C GLU A 69 17.78 -9.15 -7.37
N ALA A 70 18.26 -7.90 -7.41
CA ALA A 70 19.55 -7.54 -6.81
C ALA A 70 19.57 -7.80 -5.30
N ASN A 71 18.52 -7.40 -4.58
CA ASN A 71 18.37 -7.61 -3.15
C ASN A 71 18.31 -9.11 -2.82
N PHE A 72 17.57 -9.90 -3.60
CA PHE A 72 17.49 -11.35 -3.43
C PHE A 72 18.84 -12.02 -3.69
N ASN A 73 19.55 -11.65 -4.76
CA ASN A 73 20.86 -12.22 -5.10
C ASN A 73 21.89 -11.91 -4.00
N GLN A 74 21.87 -10.68 -3.47
CA GLN A 74 22.72 -10.32 -2.34
C GLN A 74 22.36 -11.17 -1.10
N PHE A 75 21.08 -11.25 -0.74
CA PHE A 75 20.62 -12.08 0.36
C PHE A 75 21.08 -13.54 0.19
N ASP A 76 20.82 -14.15 -0.96
CA ASP A 76 21.17 -15.55 -1.23
C ASP A 76 22.69 -15.80 -1.17
N SER A 77 23.50 -14.90 -1.72
CA SER A 77 24.96 -15.03 -1.71
C SER A 77 25.57 -15.02 -0.30
N THR A 78 24.85 -14.45 0.68
CA THR A 78 25.30 -14.36 2.07
C THR A 78 24.83 -15.53 2.94
N GLN A 79 23.95 -16.39 2.44
CA GLN A 79 23.47 -17.55 3.19
C GLN A 79 24.38 -18.76 2.98
N PRO A 80 24.77 -19.49 4.04
CA PRO A 80 25.49 -20.75 3.89
C PRO A 80 24.59 -21.84 3.31
N ASP A 81 25.17 -22.80 2.58
CA ASP A 81 24.43 -23.88 1.92
C ASP A 81 23.54 -24.68 2.89
N SER A 82 23.99 -24.87 4.13
CA SER A 82 23.21 -25.55 5.18
C SER A 82 21.86 -24.87 5.47
N VAL A 83 21.78 -23.54 5.34
CA VAL A 83 20.56 -22.76 5.58
C VAL A 83 19.63 -22.76 4.37
N LYS A 84 20.18 -22.79 3.14
CA LYS A 84 19.40 -22.67 1.90
C LYS A 84 18.37 -23.79 1.69
N HIS A 85 18.51 -24.92 2.38
CA HIS A 85 17.57 -26.03 2.29
C HIS A 85 16.41 -25.98 3.31
N THR A 86 16.51 -25.11 4.30
CA THR A 86 15.53 -24.99 5.39
C THR A 86 14.18 -24.43 4.90
N GLY A 87 13.11 -24.74 5.64
CA GLY A 87 11.79 -24.15 5.40
C GLY A 87 11.81 -22.63 5.57
N ASP A 88 12.47 -22.16 6.62
CA ASP A 88 12.59 -20.74 6.95
C ASP A 88 13.28 -19.94 5.84
N TYR A 89 14.38 -20.48 5.30
CA TYR A 89 15.04 -19.86 4.14
C TYR A 89 14.09 -19.79 2.94
N LYS A 90 13.35 -20.87 2.62
CA LYS A 90 12.42 -20.87 1.49
C LYS A 90 11.34 -19.81 1.63
N GLN A 91 10.82 -19.62 2.85
CA GLN A 91 9.85 -18.57 3.15
C GLN A 91 10.46 -17.17 3.00
N MET A 92 11.63 -16.95 3.60
CA MET A 92 12.34 -15.67 3.49
C MET A 92 12.71 -15.34 2.04
N ALA A 93 13.23 -16.32 1.30
CA ALA A 93 13.57 -16.18 -0.12
C ALA A 93 12.34 -15.80 -0.97
N ALA A 94 11.18 -16.38 -0.71
CA ALA A 94 9.94 -16.01 -1.39
C ALA A 94 9.54 -14.54 -1.12
N MET A 95 9.68 -14.08 0.13
CA MET A 95 9.43 -12.68 0.50
C MET A 95 10.45 -11.74 -0.16
N MET A 96 11.74 -12.06 -0.07
CA MET A 96 12.84 -11.23 -0.59
C MET A 96 12.78 -11.02 -2.10
N LYS A 97 12.29 -12.03 -2.85
CA LYS A 97 12.08 -11.92 -4.31
C LYS A 97 11.06 -10.87 -4.73
N THR A 98 10.29 -10.34 -3.79
CA THR A 98 9.22 -9.38 -4.08
C THR A 98 9.16 -8.22 -3.09
N ALA A 99 10.18 -8.03 -2.26
CA ALA A 99 10.15 -7.10 -1.12
C ALA A 99 9.87 -5.64 -1.55
N GLU A 100 10.59 -5.12 -2.54
CA GLU A 100 10.41 -3.76 -3.07
C GLU A 100 9.06 -3.60 -3.75
N ALA A 101 8.66 -4.60 -4.54
CA ALA A 101 7.35 -4.61 -5.19
C ALA A 101 6.20 -4.63 -4.17
N MET A 102 6.31 -5.46 -3.13
CA MET A 102 5.33 -5.57 -2.06
C MET A 102 5.25 -4.28 -1.25
N GLN A 103 6.39 -3.69 -0.89
CA GLN A 103 6.44 -2.42 -0.18
C GLN A 103 5.81 -1.28 -1.00
N THR A 104 6.14 -1.19 -2.29
CA THR A 104 5.57 -0.16 -3.18
C THR A 104 4.07 -0.37 -3.40
N ALA A 105 3.66 -1.61 -3.65
CA ALA A 105 2.25 -1.97 -3.81
C ALA A 105 1.43 -1.66 -2.56
N THR A 106 1.97 -1.97 -1.38
CA THR A 106 1.32 -1.71 -0.08
C THR A 106 1.12 -0.22 0.14
N GLN A 107 2.14 0.60 -0.13
CA GLN A 107 2.02 2.05 0.00
C GLN A 107 0.95 2.60 -0.94
N LEU A 108 0.97 2.22 -2.21
CA LEU A 108 -0.06 2.65 -3.19
C LEU A 108 -1.46 2.20 -2.77
N ASN A 109 -1.60 0.97 -2.29
CA ASN A 109 -2.88 0.45 -1.83
C ASN A 109 -3.41 1.23 -0.61
N ASN A 110 -2.55 1.53 0.36
CA ASN A 110 -2.92 2.29 1.55
C ASN A 110 -3.35 3.72 1.19
N LEU A 111 -2.67 4.36 0.25
CA LEU A 111 -3.08 5.67 -0.26
C LEU A 111 -4.45 5.60 -0.96
N ALA A 112 -4.67 4.56 -1.78
CA ALA A 112 -5.93 4.34 -2.48
C ALA A 112 -7.10 4.08 -1.50
N TRP A 113 -6.89 3.23 -0.50
CA TRP A 113 -7.87 2.96 0.56
C TRP A 113 -8.20 4.23 1.35
N SER A 114 -7.18 5.03 1.70
CA SER A 114 -7.41 6.28 2.43
C SER A 114 -8.26 7.28 1.63
N TYR A 115 -8.09 7.35 0.31
CA TYR A 115 -8.98 8.12 -0.58
C TYR A 115 -10.40 7.54 -0.62
N TYR A 116 -10.54 6.21 -0.68
CA TYR A 116 -11.83 5.54 -0.60
C TYR A 116 -12.57 5.89 0.71
N GLU A 117 -11.88 5.96 1.84
CA GLU A 117 -12.52 6.27 3.13
C GLU A 117 -12.92 7.74 3.26
N ASN A 118 -12.05 8.66 2.81
CA ASN A 118 -12.16 10.07 3.17
C ASN A 118 -12.80 10.93 2.08
N LEU A 119 -12.74 10.54 0.81
CA LEU A 119 -13.12 11.39 -0.33
C LEU A 119 -14.30 10.81 -1.11
N THR A 120 -15.11 11.69 -1.70
CA THR A 120 -16.29 11.32 -2.49
C THR A 120 -16.27 11.89 -3.91
N ASP A 121 -15.35 12.81 -4.22
CA ASP A 121 -15.21 13.39 -5.55
C ASP A 121 -14.74 12.33 -6.55
N LYS A 122 -15.38 12.29 -7.73
CA LYS A 122 -15.08 11.28 -8.75
C LYS A 122 -13.66 11.39 -9.28
N THR A 123 -13.08 12.60 -9.34
CA THR A 123 -11.71 12.82 -9.80
C THR A 123 -10.72 12.20 -8.82
N ASP A 124 -10.91 12.46 -7.53
CA ASP A 124 -10.09 11.86 -6.47
C ASP A 124 -10.20 10.32 -6.48
N LEU A 125 -11.43 9.79 -6.61
CA LEU A 125 -11.66 8.35 -6.63
C LEU A 125 -11.07 7.66 -7.87
N ASN A 126 -11.10 8.29 -9.05
CA ASN A 126 -10.43 7.75 -10.24
C ASN A 126 -8.91 7.77 -10.09
N GLN A 127 -8.35 8.77 -9.43
CA GLN A 127 -6.92 8.83 -9.13
C GLN A 127 -6.53 7.69 -8.17
N ALA A 128 -7.30 7.47 -7.11
CA ALA A 128 -7.11 6.35 -6.19
C ALA A 128 -7.26 5.00 -6.88
N LEU A 129 -8.22 4.86 -7.80
CA LEU A 129 -8.41 3.66 -8.59
C LEU A 129 -7.16 3.34 -9.43
N ALA A 130 -6.51 4.35 -10.02
CA ALA A 130 -5.27 4.15 -10.76
C ALA A 130 -4.11 3.70 -9.85
N TRP A 131 -4.01 4.23 -8.63
CA TRP A 131 -3.00 3.78 -7.66
C TRP A 131 -3.25 2.34 -7.20
N SER A 132 -4.50 1.96 -6.97
CA SER A 132 -4.88 0.59 -6.63
C SER A 132 -4.66 -0.37 -7.80
N ALA A 133 -4.92 0.04 -9.04
CA ALA A 133 -4.55 -0.76 -10.21
C ALA A 133 -3.02 -0.98 -10.27
N ARG A 134 -2.24 0.07 -10.00
CA ARG A 134 -0.78 -0.03 -9.95
C ARG A 134 -0.28 -0.96 -8.85
N SER A 135 -0.91 -0.95 -7.67
CA SER A 135 -0.55 -1.90 -6.61
C SER A 135 -0.76 -3.35 -7.07
N LEU A 136 -1.84 -3.63 -7.80
CA LEU A 136 -2.13 -4.95 -8.35
C LEU A 136 -1.16 -5.40 -9.46
N GLU A 137 -0.66 -4.47 -10.28
CA GLU A 137 0.41 -4.77 -11.26
C GLU A 137 1.72 -5.19 -10.57
N LEU A 138 2.01 -4.60 -9.41
CA LEU A 138 3.20 -4.89 -8.63
C LEU A 138 3.02 -6.15 -7.78
N GLN A 139 1.90 -6.30 -7.09
CA GLN A 139 1.58 -7.47 -6.29
C GLN A 139 0.08 -7.69 -6.27
N ARG A 140 -0.37 -8.87 -6.68
CA ARG A 140 -1.78 -9.24 -6.65
C ARG A 140 -2.08 -10.13 -5.46
N ASN A 141 -2.92 -9.66 -4.55
CA ASN A 141 -3.47 -10.41 -3.43
C ASN A 141 -4.91 -9.96 -3.16
N GLY A 142 -5.65 -10.74 -2.36
CA GLY A 142 -7.05 -10.48 -2.07
C GLY A 142 -7.31 -9.14 -1.39
N SER A 143 -6.42 -8.69 -0.50
CA SER A 143 -6.57 -7.40 0.19
C SER A 143 -6.46 -6.20 -0.77
N PHE A 144 -5.55 -6.25 -1.73
CA PHE A 144 -5.40 -5.17 -2.71
C PHE A 144 -6.52 -5.20 -3.74
N MET A 145 -6.98 -6.41 -4.11
CA MET A 145 -8.14 -6.57 -4.98
C MET A 145 -9.42 -6.05 -4.33
N ASP A 146 -9.57 -6.25 -3.02
CA ASP A 146 -10.67 -5.70 -2.23
C ASP A 146 -10.70 -4.17 -2.25
N THR A 147 -9.54 -3.51 -2.06
CA THR A 147 -9.43 -2.06 -2.19
C THR A 147 -9.85 -1.58 -3.59
N TYR A 148 -9.40 -2.27 -4.64
CA TYR A 148 -9.77 -1.95 -6.01
C TYR A 148 -11.28 -2.11 -6.26
N ALA A 149 -11.89 -3.18 -5.75
CA ALA A 149 -13.32 -3.44 -5.84
C ALA A 149 -14.16 -2.36 -5.13
N HIS A 150 -13.76 -1.94 -3.93
CA HIS A 150 -14.41 -0.85 -3.19
C HIS A 150 -14.39 0.48 -3.96
N LEU A 151 -13.26 0.83 -4.59
CA LEU A 151 -13.14 2.03 -5.42
C LEU A 151 -14.03 1.95 -6.66
N LEU A 152 -14.03 0.82 -7.37
CA LEU A 152 -14.93 0.58 -8.50
C LEU A 152 -16.40 0.74 -8.08
N TYR A 153 -16.77 0.15 -6.95
CA TYR A 153 -18.13 0.21 -6.43
C TYR A 153 -18.55 1.65 -6.13
N LYS A 154 -17.69 2.41 -5.42
CA LYS A 154 -17.93 3.81 -5.07
C LYS A 154 -18.03 4.73 -6.30
N LEU A 155 -17.35 4.37 -7.39
CA LEU A 155 -17.44 5.04 -8.70
C LEU A 155 -18.68 4.63 -9.52
N GLY A 156 -19.51 3.71 -9.01
CA GLY A 156 -20.71 3.21 -9.69
C GLY A 156 -20.46 2.06 -10.67
N ARG A 157 -19.22 1.56 -10.78
CA ARG A 157 -18.83 0.42 -11.63
C ARG A 157 -19.13 -0.91 -10.95
N LYS A 158 -20.40 -1.11 -10.54
CA LYS A 158 -20.83 -2.17 -9.63
C LYS A 158 -20.53 -3.59 -10.15
N ASN A 159 -20.82 -3.86 -11.41
CA ASN A 159 -20.59 -5.20 -12.00
C ASN A 159 -19.09 -5.57 -11.99
N GLU A 160 -18.22 -4.59 -12.25
CA GLU A 160 -16.77 -4.80 -12.23
C GLU A 160 -16.27 -5.02 -10.80
N ALA A 161 -16.78 -4.25 -9.83
CA ALA A 161 -16.46 -4.41 -8.42
C ALA A 161 -16.79 -5.83 -7.92
N VAL A 162 -18.02 -6.29 -8.18
CA VAL A 162 -18.49 -7.63 -7.80
C VAL A 162 -17.60 -8.71 -8.40
N LYS A 163 -17.22 -8.56 -9.69
CA LYS A 163 -16.34 -9.51 -10.36
C LYS A 163 -14.95 -9.56 -9.70
N VAL A 164 -14.32 -8.41 -9.46
CA VAL A 164 -13.00 -8.34 -8.80
C VAL A 164 -13.06 -8.97 -7.41
N GLN A 165 -14.11 -8.69 -6.65
CA GLN A 165 -14.26 -9.23 -5.30
C GLN A 165 -14.43 -10.74 -5.29
N GLN A 166 -15.18 -11.30 -6.25
CA GLN A 166 -15.29 -12.74 -6.44
C GLN A 166 -13.94 -13.38 -6.79
N GLU A 167 -13.16 -12.74 -7.66
CA GLU A 167 -11.80 -13.18 -7.99
C GLU A 167 -10.88 -13.14 -6.76
N ALA A 168 -11.04 -12.14 -5.87
CA ALA A 168 -10.26 -12.01 -4.64
C ALA A 168 -10.54 -13.18 -3.69
N ILE A 169 -11.82 -13.51 -3.47
CA ILE A 169 -12.24 -14.65 -2.64
C ILE A 169 -11.69 -15.96 -3.22
N ALA A 170 -11.78 -16.14 -4.55
CA ALA A 170 -11.29 -17.36 -5.20
C ALA A 170 -9.76 -17.51 -5.05
N LEU A 171 -9.02 -16.40 -5.18
CA LEU A 171 -7.56 -16.37 -5.01
C LEU A 171 -7.16 -16.79 -3.59
N GLU A 172 -7.77 -16.17 -2.58
CA GLU A 172 -7.44 -16.41 -1.17
C GLU A 172 -7.89 -17.81 -0.69
N LYS A 173 -9.06 -18.29 -1.12
CA LYS A 173 -9.50 -19.68 -0.84
C LYS A 173 -8.52 -20.70 -1.39
N LYS A 174 -8.02 -20.48 -2.61
CA LYS A 174 -7.02 -21.38 -3.23
C LYS A 174 -5.70 -21.39 -2.44
N ALA A 175 -5.35 -20.27 -1.81
CA ALA A 175 -4.19 -20.16 -0.93
C ALA A 175 -4.42 -20.71 0.48
N GLY A 176 -5.65 -21.10 0.83
CA GLY A 176 -6.02 -21.58 2.17
C GLY A 176 -6.16 -20.46 3.21
N ASN A 177 -6.32 -19.21 2.76
CA ASN A 177 -6.48 -18.05 3.63
C ASN A 177 -7.95 -17.82 4.01
N ASP A 178 -8.20 -17.16 5.14
CA ASP A 178 -9.55 -16.75 5.55
C ASP A 178 -10.12 -15.70 4.58
N THR A 179 -11.36 -15.89 4.14
CA THR A 179 -12.05 -15.00 3.20
C THR A 179 -13.26 -14.31 3.79
N THR A 180 -13.50 -14.45 5.09
CA THR A 180 -14.71 -13.95 5.76
C THR A 180 -14.97 -12.46 5.47
N LEU A 181 -13.95 -11.61 5.59
CA LEU A 181 -14.09 -10.16 5.33
C LEU A 181 -14.36 -9.86 3.84
N LEU A 182 -13.74 -10.62 2.93
CA LEU A 182 -13.94 -10.44 1.49
C LEU A 182 -15.37 -10.82 1.08
N GLU A 183 -15.92 -11.87 1.68
CA GLU A 183 -17.29 -12.31 1.45
C GLU A 183 -18.32 -11.32 2.03
N GLN A 184 -18.03 -10.74 3.19
CA GLN A 184 -18.84 -9.65 3.76
C GLN A 184 -18.85 -8.42 2.86
N ALA A 185 -17.69 -8.00 2.35
CA ALA A 185 -17.60 -6.91 1.38
C ALA A 185 -18.39 -7.23 0.10
N LEU A 186 -18.31 -8.46 -0.42
CA LEU A 186 -19.11 -8.86 -1.58
C LEU A 186 -20.62 -8.79 -1.33
N ALA A 187 -21.07 -9.13 -0.12
CA ALA A 187 -22.47 -9.07 0.24
C ALA A 187 -23.01 -7.63 0.27
N SER A 188 -22.19 -6.65 0.66
CA SER A 188 -22.57 -5.22 0.68
C SER A 188 -22.53 -4.57 -0.71
N MET A 189 -21.86 -5.19 -1.69
CA MET A 189 -21.78 -4.72 -3.08
C MET A 189 -22.97 -5.13 -3.96
N LYS A 190 -24.01 -5.77 -3.41
CA LYS A 190 -25.22 -6.21 -4.13
C LYS A 190 -26.40 -5.29 -3.81
#